data_AF-A0A3N6MJN7-F1
#
_entry.id   AF-A0A3N6MJN7-F1
#
_cell.length_a   1.000
_cell.length_b   1.000
_cell.length_c   1.000
_cell.angle_alpha   90.00
_cell.angle_beta   90.00
_cell.angle_gamma   90.00
#
_symmetry.space_group_name_H-M   'P 1'
#
loop_
_entity.id
_entity.type
_entity.pdbx_description
1 polymer ?
#
loop_
_entity_poly.entity_id
_entity_poly.type
_entity_poly.pdbx_seq_one_letter_code
_entity_poly.pdbx_strand_id
1 'polypeptide(L)'
;MSTATARFDGDGFVPFFRRYTKTWIHAVATAGLTAFGTLTFVDRWFAVLAIGSYVLPPIALYVSGGRASVDGEEEDVQRRSSVAESETERGGLERSERKREENRSRTTTEPDDRGDALEGEHERDSLEGEHERDSLEGEHERDGLEGEHERDSLETGVDGTATEDGTTIEQSGAETDRPRWGRVDSPTETTLSDVVVTDTDAAYAVGERGFVVTGGGQGSWNVLLEDGPAASGNDLRGVDATDDGGAVWIAGDSGSLGRIEADSGRHADYTAPRDLTDNWLGVAVGGPAGNETILLIDGSGEVLRGRYRDGDLEWAEPVKPGGGSSLSGVVLADESTGLCCDTNDGVFRTDDGGKSFDRIGLGGADGTLEDVAADGDGSALVCADDGVVHRFDGTTWTPERVGEAALTGITRSGDRIAVCSADGSVYERTADSTDWDRFETDVGLLAASLGPDRSVAVGDAGAIVERN
;
A
#
# COMPACT_ATOMS: atom_id res chain seq x y z
N MET A 1 -36.57 13.46 39.17
CA MET A 1 -36.46 12.15 38.51
C MET A 1 -36.08 12.42 37.07
N SER A 2 -34.81 12.19 36.71
CA SER A 2 -34.29 12.38 35.37
C SER A 2 -33.66 11.05 34.98
N THR A 3 -34.24 10.38 33.99
CA THR A 3 -33.74 9.14 33.39
C THR A 3 -32.50 9.47 32.57
N ALA A 4 -31.33 9.10 33.08
CA ALA A 4 -30.09 9.08 32.31
C ALA A 4 -30.10 7.85 31.40
N THR A 5 -30.36 8.07 30.11
CA THR A 5 -30.10 7.10 29.05
C THR A 5 -28.59 7.03 28.87
N ALA A 6 -27.98 5.93 29.31
CA ALA A 6 -26.58 5.62 29.00
C ALA A 6 -26.46 5.43 27.47
N ARG A 7 -25.66 6.28 26.82
CA ARG A 7 -25.14 6.03 25.48
C ARG A 7 -24.18 4.86 25.58
N PHE A 8 -24.50 3.77 24.89
CA PHE A 8 -23.55 2.72 24.54
C PHE A 8 -22.66 3.29 23.44
N ASP A 9 -21.36 3.46 23.68
CA ASP A 9 -20.40 3.73 22.63
C ASP A 9 -20.27 2.50 21.73
N GLY A 10 -20.39 2.74 20.42
CA GLY A 10 -20.72 1.75 19.41
C GLY A 10 -19.55 1.29 18.57
N ASP A 11 -18.63 0.53 19.15
CA ASP A 11 -17.76 -0.34 18.35
C ASP A 11 -18.51 -1.66 18.11
N GLY A 12 -18.95 -1.87 16.86
CA GLY A 12 -19.63 -3.10 16.47
C GLY A 12 -18.76 -4.35 16.64
N PHE A 13 -19.40 -5.53 16.66
CA PHE A 13 -18.70 -6.81 16.74
C PHE A 13 -17.67 -7.02 15.62
N VAL A 14 -17.88 -6.43 14.44
CA VAL A 14 -17.02 -6.60 13.26
C VAL A 14 -15.65 -5.92 13.44
N PRO A 15 -15.54 -4.62 13.79
CA PRO A 15 -14.27 -3.99 14.16
C PRO A 15 -13.52 -4.71 15.29
N PHE A 16 -14.23 -5.14 16.34
CA PHE A 16 -13.64 -5.91 17.44
C PHE A 16 -13.06 -7.24 16.98
N PHE A 17 -13.80 -8.01 16.18
CA PHE A 17 -13.36 -9.33 15.72
C PHE A 17 -12.15 -9.22 14.79
N ARG A 18 -12.08 -8.20 13.93
CA ARG A 18 -10.91 -7.90 13.09
C ARG A 18 -9.68 -7.52 13.93
N ARG A 19 -9.84 -6.72 14.99
CA ARG A 19 -8.74 -6.43 15.92
C ARG A 19 -8.32 -7.68 16.71
N TYR A 20 -9.28 -8.53 17.10
CA TYR A 20 -9.02 -9.79 17.78
C TYR A 20 -8.18 -10.76 16.92
N THR A 21 -8.47 -10.89 15.63
CA THR A 21 -7.68 -11.76 14.73
C THR A 21 -6.23 -11.30 14.58
N LYS A 22 -5.93 -10.02 14.81
CA LYS A 22 -4.57 -9.44 14.82
C LYS A 22 -3.82 -9.67 16.16
N THR A 23 -4.41 -10.34 17.16
CA THR A 23 -3.78 -10.57 18.49
C THR A 23 -3.11 -11.94 18.64
N TRP A 24 -2.12 -12.04 19.53
CA TRP A 24 -1.53 -13.32 19.93
C TRP A 24 -2.55 -14.29 20.55
N ILE A 25 -3.65 -13.77 21.11
CA ILE A 25 -4.73 -14.57 21.71
C ILE A 25 -5.47 -15.36 20.62
N HIS A 26 -5.66 -14.78 19.43
CA HIS A 26 -6.21 -15.50 18.28
C HIS A 26 -5.25 -16.60 17.79
N ALA A 27 -3.95 -16.33 17.77
CA ALA A 27 -2.94 -17.34 17.42
C ALA A 27 -2.98 -18.54 18.40
N VAL A 28 -3.11 -18.29 19.70
CA VAL A 28 -3.25 -19.34 20.73
C VAL A 28 -4.57 -20.10 20.59
N ALA A 29 -5.68 -19.41 20.30
CA ALA A 29 -6.97 -20.05 20.06
C ALA A 29 -6.93 -20.99 18.84
N THR A 30 -6.24 -20.58 17.78
CA THR A 30 -6.04 -21.37 16.55
C THR A 30 -5.13 -22.57 16.78
N ALA A 31 -4.07 -22.40 17.57
CA ALA A 31 -3.22 -23.52 18.01
C ALA A 31 -4.02 -24.53 18.87
N GLY A 32 -4.88 -24.04 19.77
CA GLY A 32 -5.80 -24.87 20.56
C GLY A 32 -6.79 -25.66 19.70
N LEU A 33 -7.42 -25.00 18.72
CA LEU A 33 -8.32 -25.63 17.75
C LEU A 33 -7.61 -26.79 17.02
N THR A 34 -6.38 -26.57 16.58
CA THR A 34 -5.59 -27.56 15.83
C THR A 34 -5.16 -28.72 16.73
N ALA A 35 -4.67 -28.44 17.93
CA ALA A 35 -4.23 -29.44 18.89
C ALA A 35 -5.39 -30.33 19.37
N PHE A 36 -6.53 -29.75 19.71
CA PHE A 36 -7.72 -30.53 20.12
C PHE A 36 -8.46 -31.14 18.92
N GLY A 37 -8.42 -30.48 17.76
CA GLY A 37 -9.01 -30.98 16.51
C GLY A 37 -8.37 -32.30 16.05
N THR A 38 -7.05 -32.42 16.18
CA THR A 38 -6.33 -33.68 15.88
C THR A 38 -6.58 -34.79 16.91
N LEU A 39 -7.03 -34.47 18.12
CA LEU A 39 -7.40 -35.45 19.16
C LEU A 39 -8.84 -35.99 19.02
N THR A 40 -9.63 -35.49 18.07
CA THR A 40 -10.99 -35.97 17.81
C THR A 40 -11.05 -37.43 17.33
N PHE A 41 -9.95 -37.95 16.78
CA PHE A 41 -9.82 -39.37 16.42
C PHE A 41 -9.73 -40.29 17.66
N VAL A 42 -9.39 -39.74 18.84
CA VAL A 42 -9.26 -40.47 20.10
C VAL A 42 -10.59 -40.47 20.86
N ASP A 43 -11.21 -39.29 21.02
CA ASP A 43 -12.52 -39.14 21.65
C ASP A 43 -13.29 -37.97 21.03
N ARG A 44 -14.59 -38.15 20.81
CA ARG A 44 -15.48 -37.12 20.24
C ARG A 44 -15.66 -35.93 21.18
N TRP A 45 -15.37 -36.07 22.48
CA TRP A 45 -15.35 -34.95 23.42
C TRP A 45 -14.28 -33.90 23.10
N PHE A 46 -13.18 -34.27 22.43
CA PHE A 46 -12.19 -33.29 21.99
C PHE A 46 -12.72 -32.34 20.93
N ALA A 47 -13.80 -32.68 20.21
CA ALA A 47 -14.45 -31.75 19.29
C ALA A 47 -15.09 -30.58 20.05
N VAL A 48 -15.66 -30.85 21.23
CA VAL A 48 -16.23 -29.81 22.11
C VAL A 48 -15.11 -28.91 22.65
N LEU A 49 -13.96 -29.48 23.01
CA LEU A 49 -12.80 -28.72 23.48
C LEU A 49 -12.18 -27.87 22.35
N ALA A 50 -12.06 -28.40 21.13
CA ALA A 50 -11.56 -27.66 19.98
C ALA A 50 -12.44 -26.43 19.70
N ILE A 51 -13.76 -26.63 19.58
CA ILE A 51 -14.72 -25.54 19.36
C ILE A 51 -14.69 -24.55 20.53
N GLY A 52 -14.69 -25.04 21.76
CA GLY A 52 -14.62 -24.19 22.96
C GLY A 52 -13.36 -23.34 23.01
N SER A 53 -12.19 -23.92 22.71
CA SER A 53 -10.90 -23.21 22.71
C SER A 53 -10.82 -22.09 21.67
N TYR A 54 -11.59 -22.19 20.59
CA TYR A 54 -11.62 -21.20 19.52
C TYR A 54 -12.68 -20.11 19.74
N VAL A 55 -13.86 -20.48 20.25
CA VAL A 55 -15.02 -19.58 20.35
C VAL A 55 -15.08 -18.81 21.67
N LEU A 56 -14.58 -19.38 22.77
CA LEU A 56 -14.67 -18.74 24.09
C LEU A 56 -13.79 -17.49 24.25
N PRO A 57 -12.54 -17.44 23.75
CA PRO A 57 -11.68 -16.26 23.91
C PRO A 57 -12.26 -14.96 23.33
N PRO A 58 -12.76 -14.92 22.07
CA PRO A 58 -13.32 -13.67 21.52
C PRO A 58 -14.60 -13.25 22.26
N ILE A 59 -15.43 -14.21 22.69
CA ILE A 59 -16.66 -13.91 23.46
C ILE A 59 -16.30 -13.34 24.85
N ALA A 60 -15.32 -13.93 25.54
CA ALA A 60 -14.89 -13.46 26.85
C ALA A 60 -14.34 -12.03 26.76
N LEU A 61 -13.48 -11.76 25.78
CA LEU A 61 -12.89 -10.44 25.55
C LEU A 61 -13.93 -9.39 25.12
N TYR A 62 -14.91 -9.77 24.30
CA TYR A 62 -16.00 -8.90 23.88
C TYR A 62 -16.90 -8.50 25.07
N VAL A 63 -17.18 -9.44 25.98
CA VAL A 63 -18.00 -9.20 27.16
C VAL A 63 -17.23 -8.50 28.28
N SER A 64 -15.92 -8.74 28.42
CA SER A 64 -15.06 -8.08 29.41
C SER A 64 -14.63 -6.68 29.00
N GLY A 65 -14.52 -6.40 27.69
CA GLY A 65 -14.22 -5.07 27.16
C GLY A 65 -15.28 -4.01 27.50
N GLY A 66 -16.51 -4.43 27.79
CA GLY A 66 -17.58 -3.56 28.32
C GLY A 66 -17.51 -3.27 29.82
N ARG A 67 -16.47 -3.72 30.55
CA ARG A 67 -16.35 -3.57 32.01
C ARG A 67 -14.99 -3.12 32.53
N ALA A 68 -14.05 -2.77 31.67
CA ALA A 68 -12.72 -2.32 32.10
C ALA A 68 -12.36 -0.97 31.48
N SER A 69 -12.98 0.09 32.00
CA SER A 69 -12.31 1.38 32.10
C SER A 69 -12.05 1.59 33.59
N VAL A 70 -10.80 1.37 34.01
CA VAL A 70 -10.08 2.01 35.13
C VAL A 70 -8.79 1.21 35.34
N ASP A 71 -7.69 1.97 35.40
CA ASP A 71 -6.31 1.64 35.74
C ASP A 71 -5.46 0.95 34.66
N GLY A 72 -4.66 1.79 33.99
CA GLY A 72 -3.48 1.34 33.27
C GLY A 72 -2.37 0.94 34.23
N GLU A 73 -1.42 0.18 33.72
CA GLU A 73 -0.01 0.23 34.13
C GLU A 73 0.79 -0.57 33.10
N GLU A 74 1.74 0.12 32.49
CA GLU A 74 3.00 -0.46 32.05
C GLU A 74 3.67 -1.09 33.29
N GLU A 75 4.12 -2.33 33.20
CA GLU A 75 5.47 -2.71 33.65
C GLU A 75 5.76 -4.17 33.26
N ASP A 76 6.90 -4.29 32.58
CA ASP A 76 8.00 -5.24 32.76
C ASP A 76 7.75 -6.61 33.43
N VAL A 77 8.45 -7.64 32.93
CA VAL A 77 9.16 -8.67 33.70
C VAL A 77 9.58 -9.79 32.74
N GLN A 78 10.84 -9.68 32.28
CA GLN A 78 11.71 -10.83 32.21
C GLN A 78 11.72 -11.58 33.56
N ARG A 79 11.63 -12.91 33.46
CA ARG A 79 12.35 -13.90 34.29
C ARG A 79 11.56 -14.61 35.41
N ARG A 80 11.52 -15.93 35.21
CA ARG A 80 11.41 -17.04 36.18
C ARG A 80 10.02 -17.32 36.77
N SER A 81 9.53 -18.51 36.44
CA SER A 81 9.59 -19.60 37.43
C SER A 81 9.59 -20.97 36.76
N SER A 82 10.75 -21.63 36.87
CA SER A 82 10.77 -23.06 37.19
C SER A 82 10.04 -23.28 38.51
N VAL A 83 9.24 -24.33 38.61
CA VAL A 83 9.26 -25.35 39.68
C VAL A 83 8.09 -26.32 39.44
N ALA A 84 8.42 -27.56 39.12
CA ALA A 84 7.93 -28.74 39.81
C ALA A 84 8.75 -29.93 39.32
N GLU A 85 9.66 -30.41 40.17
CA GLU A 85 9.67 -31.80 40.64
C GLU A 85 10.94 -32.05 41.45
N SER A 86 10.73 -32.25 42.74
CA SER A 86 11.69 -32.77 43.69
C SER A 86 11.39 -34.24 43.91
N GLU A 87 12.38 -35.12 43.84
CA GLU A 87 12.48 -36.22 44.81
C GLU A 87 13.91 -36.79 44.92
N THR A 88 14.40 -36.70 46.16
CA THR A 88 15.23 -37.67 46.90
C THR A 88 16.77 -37.63 46.80
N GLU A 89 17.34 -37.21 47.93
CA GLU A 89 18.74 -37.30 48.35
C GLU A 89 19.23 -38.76 48.56
N ARG A 90 20.52 -39.03 48.27
CA ARG A 90 21.60 -39.28 49.27
C ARG A 90 22.78 -40.05 48.65
N GLY A 91 23.97 -39.49 48.86
CA GLY A 91 25.14 -40.28 49.28
C GLY A 91 26.37 -40.31 48.35
N GLY A 92 27.47 -39.75 48.84
CA GLY A 92 28.76 -40.47 48.82
C GLY A 92 29.81 -40.08 47.78
N LEU A 93 30.65 -39.13 48.16
CA LEU A 93 32.10 -38.97 47.89
C LEU A 93 32.80 -40.08 47.07
N GLU A 94 33.57 -39.70 46.04
CA GLU A 94 34.96 -40.16 45.82
C GLU A 94 35.76 -39.30 44.79
N ARG A 95 36.70 -38.52 45.32
CA ARG A 95 38.12 -38.29 44.97
C ARG A 95 38.68 -38.44 43.52
N SER A 96 39.32 -37.34 43.08
CA SER A 96 40.60 -37.18 42.30
C SER A 96 40.70 -37.78 40.88
N GLU A 97 41.28 -37.14 39.86
CA GLU A 97 42.63 -36.56 39.77
C GLU A 97 42.77 -35.52 38.63
N ARG A 98 43.85 -34.73 38.73
CA ARG A 98 44.34 -33.70 37.79
C ARG A 98 44.75 -34.28 36.43
N LYS A 99 44.56 -33.50 35.35
CA LYS A 99 45.67 -33.14 34.45
C LYS A 99 45.36 -31.93 33.56
N ARG A 100 46.42 -31.17 33.31
CA ARG A 100 46.54 -29.82 32.77
C ARG A 100 47.20 -29.90 31.39
N GLU A 101 46.75 -29.02 30.49
CA GLU A 101 47.42 -28.45 29.29
C GLU A 101 48.08 -29.38 28.27
N GLU A 102 47.65 -29.26 27.00
CA GLU A 102 48.57 -28.89 25.91
C GLU A 102 47.80 -28.20 24.77
N ASN A 103 48.16 -26.95 24.50
CA ASN A 103 47.71 -26.13 23.38
C ASN A 103 48.89 -26.01 22.40
N ARG A 104 48.70 -26.36 21.13
CA ARG A 104 49.70 -26.18 20.06
C ARG A 104 49.02 -25.82 18.74
N SER A 105 49.21 -24.59 18.31
CA SER A 105 49.16 -24.14 16.91
C SER A 105 50.16 -22.99 16.79
N ARG A 106 51.28 -23.27 16.14
CA ARG A 106 51.65 -22.89 14.76
C ARG A 106 52.50 -21.62 14.74
N THR A 107 53.78 -21.86 14.49
CA THR A 107 54.84 -20.90 14.18
C THR A 107 54.97 -20.78 12.66
N THR A 108 55.06 -19.55 12.14
CA THR A 108 55.92 -19.12 11.01
C THR A 108 55.85 -17.59 10.96
N THR A 109 56.84 -16.86 11.49
CA THR A 109 58.06 -16.35 10.80
C THR A 109 57.81 -15.02 10.05
N GLU A 110 58.16 -13.91 10.70
CA GLU A 110 58.70 -12.70 10.04
C GLU A 110 60.22 -12.88 9.81
N PRO A 111 60.85 -12.02 8.98
CA PRO A 111 61.53 -10.87 9.60
C PRO A 111 61.37 -9.53 8.86
N ASP A 112 61.20 -8.47 9.66
CA ASP A 112 61.94 -7.19 9.71
C ASP A 112 62.71 -6.73 8.44
N ASP A 113 62.61 -5.45 8.07
CA ASP A 113 63.31 -4.37 8.79
C ASP A 113 63.18 -2.97 8.11
N ARG A 114 62.96 -1.96 8.96
CA ARG A 114 63.37 -0.52 8.94
C ARG A 114 62.66 0.54 8.09
N GLY A 115 62.02 1.42 8.85
CA GLY A 115 61.80 2.84 8.57
C GLY A 115 61.25 3.59 9.78
N ASP A 116 62.05 3.70 10.85
CA ASP A 116 62.00 4.70 11.96
C ASP A 116 61.57 6.11 11.49
N ALA A 117 61.01 7.04 12.28
CA ALA A 117 60.68 7.12 13.71
C ALA A 117 59.90 8.45 13.96
N LEU A 118 58.92 8.39 14.89
CA LEU A 118 58.68 9.26 16.08
C LEU A 118 58.63 10.81 15.91
N GLU A 119 57.81 11.63 16.60
CA GLU A 119 57.09 11.53 17.88
C GLU A 119 56.25 12.82 18.10
N GLY A 120 55.32 12.81 19.06
CA GLY A 120 54.72 14.00 19.69
C GLY A 120 53.19 14.07 19.58
N GLU A 121 52.43 13.30 20.35
CA GLU A 121 51.92 13.59 21.71
C GLU A 121 50.76 14.60 21.80
N HIS A 122 49.64 14.07 22.30
CA HIS A 122 48.63 14.68 23.20
C HIS A 122 48.12 16.10 22.95
N GLU A 123 46.80 16.21 22.77
CA GLU A 123 45.95 17.02 23.66
C GLU A 123 44.49 16.57 23.56
N ARG A 124 43.94 16.18 24.71
CA ARG A 124 42.50 16.15 25.00
C ARG A 124 42.15 17.57 25.43
N ASP A 125 41.02 18.10 24.96
CA ASP A 125 40.05 18.76 25.85
C ASP A 125 38.81 19.30 25.11
N SER A 126 37.64 19.06 25.75
CA SER A 126 36.48 19.96 25.89
C SER A 126 35.59 20.21 24.63
N LEU A 127 34.26 20.30 24.68
CA LEU A 127 33.32 20.77 25.72
C LEU A 127 31.94 20.09 25.55
N GLU A 128 31.39 19.60 26.67
CA GLU A 128 29.95 19.54 26.91
C GLU A 128 29.42 20.97 27.10
N GLY A 129 28.26 21.26 26.51
CA GLY A 129 27.53 22.50 26.69
C GLY A 129 26.04 22.19 26.80
N GLU A 130 25.60 21.93 28.02
CA GLU A 130 24.19 21.91 28.42
C GLU A 130 23.61 23.33 28.30
N HIS A 131 22.41 23.44 27.74
CA HIS A 131 21.55 24.61 27.94
C HIS A 131 20.11 24.17 28.18
N GLU A 132 19.76 24.02 29.45
CA GLU A 132 18.42 24.31 29.95
C GLU A 132 18.22 25.84 29.96
N ARG A 133 17.04 26.33 29.54
CA ARG A 133 16.11 27.12 30.38
C ARG A 133 14.98 27.81 29.62
N ASP A 134 13.82 27.70 30.27
CA ASP A 134 12.79 28.72 30.52
C ASP A 134 11.87 29.19 29.39
N SER A 135 10.68 28.56 29.37
CA SER A 135 9.40 29.16 29.76
C SER A 135 9.27 30.68 29.68
N LEU A 136 8.42 31.16 28.77
CA LEU A 136 7.63 32.38 28.98
C LEU A 136 6.21 32.20 28.45
N GLU A 137 5.27 32.21 29.39
CA GLU A 137 3.86 32.53 29.20
C GLU A 137 3.70 33.92 28.56
N GLY A 138 2.76 34.03 27.64
CA GLY A 138 2.26 35.28 27.11
C GLY A 138 0.75 35.19 26.97
N GLU A 139 0.04 35.52 28.05
CA GLU A 139 -1.38 35.83 28.02
C GLU A 139 -1.61 37.13 27.23
N HIS A 140 -2.61 37.15 26.35
CA HIS A 140 -3.29 38.39 26.00
C HIS A 140 -4.79 38.17 25.81
N GLU A 141 -5.55 38.91 26.62
CA GLU A 141 -6.99 38.98 26.66
C GLU A 141 -7.58 39.80 25.48
N ARG A 142 -8.75 39.34 25.02
CA ARG A 142 -10.00 40.06 24.65
C ARG A 142 -9.93 41.39 23.88
N ASP A 143 -10.64 41.39 22.75
CA ASP A 143 -11.73 42.31 22.37
C ASP A 143 -12.46 41.63 21.18
N GLY A 144 -13.78 41.50 21.03
CA GLY A 144 -14.90 42.25 21.58
C GLY A 144 -15.57 43.07 20.46
N LEU A 145 -16.25 42.45 19.49
CA LEU A 145 -17.24 43.13 18.64
C LEU A 145 -18.40 42.21 18.22
N GLU A 146 -19.57 42.58 18.74
CA GLU A 146 -20.91 42.18 18.32
C GLU A 146 -21.26 42.78 16.95
N GLY A 147 -22.11 42.07 16.21
CA GLY A 147 -22.68 42.51 14.94
C GLY A 147 -23.83 41.59 14.53
N GLU A 148 -24.99 41.80 15.16
CA GLU A 148 -26.28 41.23 14.79
C GLU A 148 -26.67 41.67 13.37
N HIS A 149 -27.33 40.80 12.59
CA HIS A 149 -28.49 41.21 11.81
C HIS A 149 -29.40 40.03 11.46
N GLU A 150 -30.68 40.27 11.72
CA GLU A 150 -31.80 39.35 11.69
C GLU A 150 -32.33 39.05 10.28
N ARG A 151 -33.16 38.01 10.25
CA ARG A 151 -33.99 37.50 9.16
C ARG A 151 -34.97 38.57 8.66
N ASP A 152 -35.38 38.46 7.39
CA ASP A 152 -36.80 38.66 7.09
C ASP A 152 -37.26 37.86 5.87
N SER A 153 -38.47 37.31 6.00
CA SER A 153 -39.20 36.52 5.01
C SER A 153 -40.47 37.28 4.69
N LEU A 154 -40.79 37.59 3.42
CA LEU A 154 -42.18 37.90 3.03
C LEU A 154 -42.48 37.51 1.57
N GLU A 155 -43.46 36.61 1.42
CA GLU A 155 -44.29 36.43 0.23
C GLU A 155 -45.11 37.70 -0.07
N THR A 156 -45.36 37.96 -1.35
CA THR A 156 -46.70 38.34 -1.85
C THR A 156 -46.85 37.87 -3.29
N GLY A 157 -47.91 37.13 -3.58
CA GLY A 157 -48.34 36.79 -4.94
C GLY A 157 -49.42 37.73 -5.45
N VAL A 158 -49.55 37.87 -6.78
CA VAL A 158 -50.82 38.12 -7.50
C VAL A 158 -50.75 37.52 -8.91
N ASP A 159 -51.65 36.56 -9.10
CA ASP A 159 -52.47 36.13 -10.25
C ASP A 159 -52.39 36.85 -11.63
N GLY A 160 -52.54 36.08 -12.73
CA GLY A 160 -52.85 36.63 -14.06
C GLY A 160 -52.52 35.80 -15.32
N THR A 161 -53.17 34.64 -15.50
CA THR A 161 -53.66 34.02 -16.76
C THR A 161 -52.85 34.01 -18.08
N ALA A 162 -52.58 32.77 -18.53
CA ALA A 162 -52.20 32.21 -19.84
C ALA A 162 -52.41 33.01 -21.15
N THR A 163 -51.42 32.94 -22.05
CA THR A 163 -51.63 32.58 -23.46
C THR A 163 -50.39 31.86 -24.00
N GLU A 164 -50.61 30.74 -24.67
CA GLU A 164 -49.62 29.93 -25.39
C GLU A 164 -48.89 30.76 -26.45
N ASP A 165 -47.56 30.73 -26.45
CA ASP A 165 -46.80 30.59 -27.69
C ASP A 165 -45.45 29.92 -27.39
N GLY A 166 -45.34 28.68 -27.84
CA GLY A 166 -44.16 27.86 -27.71
C GLY A 166 -43.06 28.37 -28.62
N THR A 167 -42.08 29.05 -28.05
CA THR A 167 -40.75 29.15 -28.65
C THR A 167 -39.77 29.06 -27.50
N THR A 168 -39.41 27.82 -27.14
CA THR A 168 -38.28 27.56 -26.25
C THR A 168 -37.05 28.11 -26.93
N ILE A 169 -36.64 29.32 -26.54
CA ILE A 169 -35.29 29.78 -26.76
C ILE A 169 -34.45 28.89 -25.86
N GLU A 170 -33.88 27.85 -26.45
CA GLU A 170 -32.74 27.15 -25.86
C GLU A 170 -31.65 28.20 -25.69
N GLN A 171 -31.60 28.77 -24.48
CA GLN A 171 -30.38 29.36 -23.98
C GLN A 171 -29.42 28.19 -23.81
N SER A 172 -28.69 27.88 -24.89
CA SER A 172 -27.41 27.19 -24.81
C SER A 172 -26.50 28.12 -24.01
N GLY A 173 -26.61 28.05 -22.68
CA GLY A 173 -25.50 28.39 -21.82
C GLY A 173 -24.39 27.47 -22.28
N ALA A 174 -23.35 28.06 -22.87
CA ALA A 174 -22.10 27.36 -23.05
C ALA A 174 -21.59 27.04 -21.64
N GLU A 175 -22.00 25.90 -21.10
CA GLU A 175 -21.14 25.18 -20.16
C GLU A 175 -19.81 25.07 -20.88
N THR A 176 -18.81 25.75 -20.33
CA THR A 176 -17.43 25.55 -20.73
C THR A 176 -17.19 24.06 -20.75
N ASP A 177 -16.84 23.52 -21.92
CA ASP A 177 -16.59 22.10 -22.19
C ASP A 177 -15.41 21.66 -21.32
N ARG A 178 -15.69 21.37 -20.05
CA ARG A 178 -14.68 20.87 -19.12
C ARG A 178 -14.45 19.41 -19.49
N PRO A 179 -13.17 18.98 -19.57
CA PRO A 179 -12.85 17.58 -19.79
C PRO A 179 -13.63 16.72 -18.81
N ARG A 180 -14.39 15.78 -19.33
CA ARG A 180 -15.23 14.88 -18.53
C ARG A 180 -14.91 13.44 -18.87
N TRP A 181 -14.98 12.60 -17.86
CA TRP A 181 -14.90 11.16 -18.04
C TRP A 181 -16.05 10.67 -18.93
N GLY A 182 -15.75 9.71 -19.81
CA GLY A 182 -16.69 9.07 -20.70
C GLY A 182 -16.22 7.68 -21.10
N ARG A 183 -17.16 6.74 -21.27
CA ARG A 183 -16.84 5.37 -21.70
C ARG A 183 -16.43 5.33 -23.16
N VAL A 184 -15.44 4.50 -23.47
CA VAL A 184 -14.95 4.23 -24.82
C VAL A 184 -15.10 2.75 -25.14
N ASP A 185 -15.20 2.42 -26.43
CA ASP A 185 -15.29 1.04 -26.90
C ASP A 185 -13.95 0.32 -26.66
N SER A 186 -14.03 -0.84 -26.00
CA SER A 186 -12.90 -1.73 -25.79
C SER A 186 -12.84 -2.81 -26.87
N PRO A 187 -11.64 -3.18 -27.35
CA PRO A 187 -11.47 -4.27 -28.31
C PRO A 187 -11.60 -5.66 -27.65
N THR A 188 -11.84 -5.71 -26.34
CA THR A 188 -11.96 -6.94 -25.57
C THR A 188 -13.05 -6.84 -24.50
N GLU A 189 -13.58 -7.99 -24.09
CA GLU A 189 -14.57 -8.12 -23.00
C GLU A 189 -13.95 -8.72 -21.73
N THR A 190 -12.64 -9.02 -21.71
CA THR A 190 -11.96 -9.50 -20.49
C THR A 190 -11.70 -8.34 -19.54
N THR A 191 -11.62 -8.66 -18.24
CA THR A 191 -11.20 -7.69 -17.23
C THR A 191 -9.80 -7.16 -17.53
N LEU A 192 -9.65 -5.84 -17.50
CA LEU A 192 -8.39 -5.12 -17.58
C LEU A 192 -7.95 -4.76 -16.16
N SER A 193 -6.79 -5.24 -15.75
CA SER A 193 -6.28 -5.16 -14.37
C SER A 193 -5.51 -3.87 -14.09
N ASP A 194 -4.79 -3.34 -15.08
CA ASP A 194 -3.95 -2.16 -14.88
C ASP A 194 -3.80 -1.34 -16.17
N VAL A 195 -3.47 -0.04 -16.05
CA VAL A 195 -3.33 0.90 -17.16
C VAL A 195 -2.26 1.95 -16.90
N VAL A 196 -1.50 2.31 -17.94
CA VAL A 196 -0.58 3.45 -17.94
C VAL A 196 -0.84 4.38 -19.12
N VAL A 197 -0.82 5.68 -18.88
CA VAL A 197 -0.77 6.75 -19.90
C VAL A 197 0.65 7.29 -19.92
N THR A 198 1.31 7.25 -21.07
CA THR A 198 2.67 7.77 -21.24
C THR A 198 2.67 9.28 -21.47
N ASP A 199 3.83 9.92 -21.30
CA ASP A 199 4.06 11.33 -21.61
C ASP A 199 3.80 11.70 -23.08
N THR A 200 3.76 10.70 -23.97
CA THR A 200 3.41 10.88 -25.39
C THR A 200 1.91 10.73 -25.67
N ASP A 201 1.08 10.66 -24.63
CA ASP A 201 -0.38 10.49 -24.67
C ASP A 201 -0.87 9.11 -25.17
N ALA A 202 0.06 8.17 -25.38
CA ALA A 202 -0.25 6.77 -25.64
C ALA A 202 -0.67 6.07 -24.35
N ALA A 203 -1.72 5.25 -24.41
CA ALA A 203 -2.18 4.46 -23.26
C ALA A 203 -2.02 2.96 -23.53
N TYR A 204 -1.70 2.21 -22.47
CA TYR A 204 -1.58 0.76 -22.49
C TYR A 204 -2.34 0.19 -21.30
N ALA A 205 -3.19 -0.81 -21.54
CA ALA A 205 -3.87 -1.53 -20.48
C ALA A 205 -3.63 -3.04 -20.64
N VAL A 206 -3.54 -3.73 -19.51
CA VAL A 206 -3.29 -5.16 -19.44
C VAL A 206 -4.39 -5.87 -18.68
N GLY A 207 -4.57 -7.17 -18.91
CA GLY A 207 -5.64 -7.90 -18.24
C GLY A 207 -5.55 -9.41 -18.35
N GLU A 208 -6.71 -10.05 -18.13
CA GLU A 208 -6.82 -11.51 -18.14
C GLU A 208 -6.37 -12.10 -19.48
N ARG A 209 -5.97 -13.38 -19.45
CA ARG A 209 -5.54 -14.14 -20.63
C ARG A 209 -4.36 -13.53 -21.38
N GLY A 210 -3.61 -12.60 -20.77
CA GLY A 210 -2.46 -11.98 -21.40
C GLY A 210 -2.81 -10.86 -22.37
N PHE A 211 -4.02 -10.32 -22.32
CA PHE A 211 -4.38 -9.19 -23.18
C PHE A 211 -3.54 -7.97 -22.85
N VAL A 212 -3.00 -7.35 -23.90
CA VAL A 212 -2.44 -6.01 -23.88
C VAL A 212 -3.15 -5.20 -24.95
N VAL A 213 -3.83 -4.14 -24.54
CA VAL A 213 -4.52 -3.21 -25.44
C VAL A 213 -3.85 -1.85 -25.40
N THR A 214 -3.84 -1.15 -26.53
CA THR A 214 -3.25 0.19 -26.65
C THR A 214 -4.23 1.17 -27.28
N GLY A 215 -4.29 2.37 -26.74
CA GLY A 215 -5.09 3.48 -27.26
C GLY A 215 -4.18 4.65 -27.62
N GLY A 216 -4.20 5.05 -28.90
CA GLY A 216 -3.62 6.32 -29.34
C GLY A 216 -4.61 7.48 -29.13
N GLY A 217 -4.11 8.72 -29.05
CA GLY A 217 -4.87 9.95 -28.71
C GLY A 217 -6.06 10.38 -29.60
N GLN A 218 -6.71 9.45 -30.32
CA GLN A 218 -7.97 9.67 -31.05
C GLN A 218 -9.03 8.58 -30.79
N GLY A 219 -9.05 8.02 -29.58
CA GLY A 219 -10.21 7.28 -29.05
C GLY A 219 -10.48 5.89 -29.64
N SER A 220 -9.53 5.29 -30.36
CA SER A 220 -9.63 3.89 -30.79
C SER A 220 -8.59 3.02 -30.09
N TRP A 221 -9.07 2.06 -29.30
CA TRP A 221 -8.25 1.03 -28.66
C TRP A 221 -8.07 -0.18 -29.59
N ASN A 222 -6.87 -0.74 -29.60
CA ASN A 222 -6.51 -1.90 -30.40
C ASN A 222 -5.82 -2.96 -29.54
N VAL A 223 -6.00 -4.23 -29.88
CA VAL A 223 -5.23 -5.31 -29.24
C VAL A 223 -3.81 -5.29 -29.78
N LEU A 224 -2.84 -5.23 -28.88
CA LEU A 224 -1.41 -5.34 -29.18
C LEU A 224 -0.91 -6.78 -28.98
N LEU A 225 -1.29 -7.42 -27.86
CA LEU A 225 -1.02 -8.83 -27.57
C LEU A 225 -2.31 -9.52 -27.10
N GLU A 226 -2.57 -10.72 -27.59
CA GLU A 226 -3.75 -11.53 -27.22
C GLU A 226 -3.45 -12.57 -26.12
N ASP A 227 -2.18 -13.00 -25.99
CA ASP A 227 -1.77 -14.12 -25.13
C ASP A 227 -0.54 -13.79 -24.26
N GLY A 228 -0.25 -12.51 -24.06
CA GLY A 228 0.86 -12.02 -23.24
C GLY A 228 2.24 -12.16 -23.90
N PRO A 229 3.33 -11.78 -23.19
CA PRO A 229 4.67 -11.68 -23.76
C PRO A 229 5.23 -13.03 -24.25
N ALA A 230 4.99 -14.10 -23.49
CA ALA A 230 5.38 -15.48 -23.79
C ALA A 230 4.34 -16.27 -24.60
N ALA A 231 3.27 -15.62 -25.10
CA ALA A 231 2.16 -16.26 -25.81
C ALA A 231 1.56 -17.47 -25.06
N SER A 232 1.41 -17.34 -23.75
CA SER A 232 0.95 -18.41 -22.84
C SER A 232 -0.45 -18.15 -22.26
N GLY A 233 -0.98 -16.94 -22.45
CA GLY A 233 -2.31 -16.58 -21.99
C GLY A 233 -2.43 -16.45 -20.46
N ASN A 234 -1.34 -16.10 -19.77
CA ASN A 234 -1.35 -15.84 -18.33
C ASN A 234 -1.92 -14.45 -18.07
N ASP A 235 -2.65 -14.29 -16.97
CA ASP A 235 -3.21 -13.00 -16.57
C ASP A 235 -2.08 -11.99 -16.29
N LEU A 236 -2.22 -10.78 -16.83
CA LEU A 236 -1.33 -9.66 -16.57
C LEU A 236 -1.94 -8.77 -15.50
N ARG A 237 -1.14 -8.40 -14.51
CA ARG A 237 -1.56 -7.73 -13.28
C ARG A 237 -1.10 -6.28 -13.22
N GLY A 238 0.05 -5.96 -13.81
CA GLY A 238 0.64 -4.63 -13.74
C GLY A 238 1.21 -4.17 -15.07
N VAL A 239 1.17 -2.86 -15.30
CA VAL A 239 1.79 -2.18 -16.43
C VAL A 239 2.37 -0.83 -16.00
N ASP A 240 3.58 -0.52 -16.44
CA ASP A 240 4.18 0.79 -16.19
C ASP A 240 5.11 1.22 -17.33
N ALA A 241 5.31 2.51 -17.49
CA ALA A 241 6.06 3.11 -18.59
C ALA A 241 7.38 3.72 -18.12
N THR A 242 8.33 3.85 -19.03
CA THR A 242 9.55 4.63 -18.79
C THR A 242 9.22 6.12 -18.70
N ASP A 243 10.05 6.89 -18.00
CA ASP A 243 9.82 8.33 -17.76
C ASP A 243 9.63 9.13 -19.06
N ASP A 244 10.23 8.67 -20.17
CA ASP A 244 10.13 9.29 -21.49
C ASP A 244 9.02 8.68 -22.38
N GLY A 245 8.27 7.70 -21.87
CA GLY A 245 7.24 6.98 -22.58
C GLY A 245 7.75 6.08 -23.72
N GLY A 246 9.07 5.92 -23.87
CA GLY A 246 9.68 5.17 -24.97
C GLY A 246 9.49 3.65 -24.87
N ALA A 247 9.24 3.13 -23.66
CA ALA A 247 8.93 1.73 -23.45
C ALA A 247 7.91 1.51 -22.32
N VAL A 248 7.28 0.34 -22.38
CA VAL A 248 6.26 -0.10 -21.41
C VAL A 248 6.59 -1.50 -20.94
N TRP A 249 6.55 -1.72 -19.63
CA TRP A 249 6.71 -3.03 -19.01
C TRP A 249 5.37 -3.58 -18.57
N ILE A 250 5.21 -4.90 -18.72
CA ILE A 250 4.01 -5.64 -18.31
C ILE A 250 4.43 -6.82 -17.46
N ALA A 251 3.69 -7.09 -16.39
CA ALA A 251 3.96 -8.21 -15.49
C ALA A 251 2.68 -8.93 -15.04
N GLY A 252 2.79 -10.20 -14.68
CA GLY A 252 1.65 -10.93 -14.13
C GLY A 252 1.94 -12.35 -13.69
N ASP A 253 0.93 -13.20 -13.81
CA ASP A 253 0.90 -14.54 -13.25
C ASP A 253 1.97 -15.46 -13.87
N SER A 254 2.42 -16.46 -13.11
CA SER A 254 3.43 -17.44 -13.53
C SER A 254 4.75 -16.84 -14.02
N GLY A 255 5.19 -15.74 -13.40
CA GLY A 255 6.42 -15.05 -13.74
C GLY A 255 6.38 -14.27 -15.05
N SER A 256 5.19 -14.06 -15.65
CA SER A 256 5.04 -13.40 -16.96
C SER A 256 5.61 -11.98 -16.91
N LEU A 257 6.52 -11.66 -17.82
CA LEU A 257 7.16 -10.36 -17.88
C LEU A 257 7.51 -10.00 -19.34
N GLY A 258 7.20 -8.78 -19.74
CA GLY A 258 7.51 -8.30 -21.08
C GLY A 258 7.85 -6.82 -21.11
N ARG A 259 8.58 -6.43 -22.14
CA ARG A 259 8.89 -5.02 -22.46
C ARG A 259 8.41 -4.72 -23.87
N ILE A 260 7.68 -3.63 -24.06
CA ILE A 260 7.12 -3.16 -25.32
C ILE A 260 7.79 -1.84 -25.69
N GLU A 261 8.28 -1.71 -26.92
CA GLU A 261 8.73 -0.44 -27.49
C GLU A 261 7.51 0.37 -27.95
N ALA A 262 7.30 1.57 -27.39
CA ALA A 262 6.06 2.33 -27.62
C ALA A 262 5.88 2.74 -29.09
N ASP A 263 6.96 3.16 -29.76
CA ASP A 263 6.91 3.62 -31.15
C ASP A 263 6.57 2.51 -32.16
N SER A 264 7.01 1.29 -31.87
CA SER A 264 6.94 0.19 -32.84
C SER A 264 5.94 -0.90 -32.46
N GLY A 265 5.49 -0.94 -31.21
CA GLY A 265 4.70 -2.02 -30.64
C GLY A 265 5.46 -3.35 -30.55
N ARG A 266 6.76 -3.39 -30.84
CA ARG A 266 7.56 -4.61 -30.72
C ARG A 266 7.74 -4.95 -29.25
N HIS A 267 7.56 -6.22 -28.90
CA HIS A 267 7.76 -6.69 -27.54
C HIS A 267 8.94 -7.68 -27.44
N ALA A 268 9.51 -7.74 -26.25
CA ALA A 268 10.47 -8.74 -25.81
C ALA A 268 9.89 -9.49 -24.61
N ASP A 269 10.11 -10.80 -24.58
CA ASP A 269 9.71 -11.70 -23.49
C ASP A 269 10.86 -11.85 -22.49
N TYR A 270 10.56 -11.60 -21.21
CA TYR A 270 11.45 -11.74 -20.07
C TYR A 270 10.83 -12.63 -18.98
N THR A 271 9.86 -13.45 -19.35
CA THR A 271 9.14 -14.35 -18.43
C THR A 271 10.10 -15.22 -17.62
N ALA A 272 9.73 -15.43 -16.36
CA ALA A 272 10.49 -16.15 -15.34
C ALA A 272 11.86 -15.50 -15.02
N PRO A 273 11.91 -14.22 -14.61
CA PRO A 273 13.16 -13.58 -14.25
C PRO A 273 13.82 -14.34 -13.09
N ARG A 274 15.12 -14.67 -13.24
CA ARG A 274 15.86 -15.53 -12.31
C ARG A 274 15.24 -16.92 -12.08
N ASP A 275 14.55 -17.46 -13.07
CA ASP A 275 13.80 -18.73 -12.96
C ASP A 275 12.66 -18.68 -11.92
N LEU A 276 12.23 -17.49 -11.49
CA LEU A 276 11.12 -17.30 -10.57
C LEU A 276 9.80 -17.29 -11.33
N THR A 277 8.85 -18.14 -10.91
CA THR A 277 7.54 -18.29 -11.55
C THR A 277 6.39 -17.92 -10.63
N ASP A 278 6.67 -17.14 -9.58
CA ASP A 278 5.64 -16.58 -8.72
C ASP A 278 4.77 -15.58 -9.50
N ASN A 279 3.61 -15.24 -8.94
CA ASN A 279 2.74 -14.25 -9.57
C ASN A 279 3.25 -12.85 -9.23
N TRP A 280 3.56 -12.07 -10.25
CA TRP A 280 3.81 -10.64 -10.06
C TRP A 280 2.48 -9.93 -9.83
N LEU A 281 2.38 -9.20 -8.72
CA LEU A 281 1.19 -8.44 -8.35
C LEU A 281 1.24 -6.99 -8.84
N GLY A 282 2.41 -6.51 -9.28
CA GLY A 282 2.60 -5.18 -9.82
C GLY A 282 4.01 -5.00 -10.39
N VAL A 283 4.17 -3.97 -11.22
CA VAL A 283 5.45 -3.54 -11.79
C VAL A 283 5.56 -2.03 -11.67
N ALA A 284 6.73 -1.53 -11.28
CA ALA A 284 7.08 -0.12 -11.36
C ALA A 284 8.38 0.07 -12.15
N VAL A 285 8.45 1.12 -12.94
CA VAL A 285 9.55 1.46 -13.84
C VAL A 285 9.97 2.90 -13.57
N GLY A 286 11.28 3.11 -13.51
CA GLY A 286 11.84 4.46 -13.41
C GLY A 286 13.07 4.61 -14.28
N GLY A 287 13.26 5.80 -14.83
CA GLY A 287 14.30 6.12 -15.79
C GLY A 287 13.84 6.03 -17.26
N PRO A 288 14.64 6.56 -18.20
CA PRO A 288 14.30 6.61 -19.62
C PRO A 288 14.43 5.25 -20.30
N ALA A 289 13.78 5.09 -21.45
CA ALA A 289 13.90 3.90 -22.28
C ALA A 289 15.37 3.61 -22.62
N GLY A 290 15.82 2.38 -22.34
CA GLY A 290 17.21 1.95 -22.52
C GLY A 290 18.09 2.07 -21.27
N ASN A 291 17.63 2.73 -20.19
CA ASN A 291 18.27 2.69 -18.87
C ASN A 291 17.20 2.74 -17.77
N GLU A 292 16.68 1.55 -17.44
CA GLU A 292 15.45 1.42 -16.66
C GLU A 292 15.76 0.71 -15.34
N THR A 293 15.22 1.20 -14.24
CA THR A 293 15.06 0.47 -12.98
C THR A 293 13.67 -0.15 -12.99
N ILE A 294 13.57 -1.47 -12.79
CA ILE A 294 12.29 -2.19 -12.72
C ILE A 294 12.14 -2.77 -11.32
N LEU A 295 10.96 -2.61 -10.71
CA LEU A 295 10.57 -3.29 -9.48
C LEU A 295 9.37 -4.19 -9.77
N LEU A 296 9.49 -5.46 -9.41
CA LEU A 296 8.38 -6.42 -9.43
C LEU A 296 8.03 -6.80 -8.01
N ILE A 297 6.74 -6.81 -7.68
CA ILE A 297 6.25 -7.19 -6.35
C ILE A 297 5.45 -8.49 -6.42
N ASP A 298 5.43 -9.27 -5.34
CA ASP A 298 4.70 -10.53 -5.27
C ASP A 298 3.87 -10.70 -3.99
N GLY A 299 3.10 -11.80 -3.95
CA GLY A 299 2.26 -12.16 -2.81
C GLY A 299 3.01 -12.70 -1.59
N SER A 300 4.32 -12.92 -1.70
CA SER A 300 5.19 -13.38 -0.61
C SER A 300 5.90 -12.24 0.11
N GLY A 301 5.64 -11.00 -0.33
CA GLY A 301 6.23 -9.79 0.21
C GLY A 301 7.59 -9.45 -0.37
N GLU A 302 7.96 -10.06 -1.50
CA GLU A 302 9.24 -9.85 -2.17
C GLU A 302 9.15 -8.71 -3.18
N VAL A 303 10.20 -7.90 -3.21
CA VAL A 303 10.50 -6.98 -4.31
C VAL A 303 11.69 -7.55 -5.07
N LEU A 304 11.50 -7.85 -6.35
CA LEU A 304 12.57 -8.20 -7.28
C LEU A 304 12.98 -6.99 -8.10
N ARG A 305 14.22 -6.56 -7.93
CA ARG A 305 14.79 -5.39 -8.61
C ARG A 305 15.55 -5.78 -9.89
N GLY A 306 15.17 -5.20 -11.01
CA GLY A 306 15.82 -5.30 -12.31
C GLY A 306 16.54 -4.02 -12.74
N ARG A 307 17.59 -4.17 -13.57
CA ARG A 307 18.20 -3.06 -14.33
C ARG A 307 18.32 -3.45 -15.79
N TYR A 308 17.66 -2.68 -16.64
CA TYR A 308 17.77 -2.78 -18.09
C TYR A 308 18.74 -1.72 -18.61
N ARG A 309 19.69 -2.11 -19.45
CA ARG A 309 20.62 -1.22 -20.15
C ARG A 309 20.85 -1.69 -21.57
N ASP A 310 20.33 -0.94 -22.54
CA ASP A 310 20.57 -1.18 -23.98
C ASP A 310 20.40 -2.65 -24.43
N GLY A 311 19.39 -3.36 -23.89
CA GLY A 311 19.11 -4.77 -24.21
C GLY A 311 19.58 -5.77 -23.17
N ASP A 312 20.49 -5.38 -22.28
CA ASP A 312 20.96 -6.23 -21.18
C ASP A 312 20.09 -6.03 -19.95
N LEU A 313 19.52 -7.12 -19.42
CA LEU A 313 18.66 -7.11 -18.23
C LEU A 313 19.31 -7.92 -17.11
N GLU A 314 19.59 -7.24 -15.99
CA GLU A 314 20.20 -7.83 -14.80
C GLU A 314 19.25 -7.77 -13.60
N TRP A 315 19.21 -8.86 -12.82
CA TRP A 315 18.33 -8.99 -11.66
C TRP A 315 19.12 -9.14 -10.36
N ALA A 316 18.77 -8.34 -9.35
CA ALA A 316 19.29 -8.46 -7.99
C ALA A 316 18.67 -9.64 -7.23
N GLU A 317 19.12 -9.87 -6.00
CA GLU A 317 18.42 -10.76 -5.06
C GLU A 317 17.13 -10.08 -4.57
N PRO A 318 16.03 -10.83 -4.38
CA PRO A 318 14.79 -10.29 -3.82
C PRO A 318 14.98 -9.76 -2.40
N VAL A 319 14.23 -8.71 -2.07
CA VAL A 319 14.18 -8.12 -0.71
C VAL A 319 12.77 -8.19 -0.14
N LYS A 320 12.63 -8.25 1.19
CA LYS A 320 11.33 -8.29 1.88
C LYS A 320 11.12 -7.07 2.78
N PRO A 321 10.53 -5.97 2.27
CA PRO A 321 10.36 -4.74 3.05
C PRO A 321 9.58 -4.97 4.36
N GLY A 322 8.46 -5.68 4.29
CA GLY A 322 7.57 -5.98 5.41
C GLY A 322 7.83 -7.31 6.13
N GLY A 323 8.90 -8.03 5.78
CA GLY A 323 9.20 -9.34 6.36
C GLY A 323 8.30 -10.49 5.88
N GLY A 324 7.50 -10.27 4.82
CA GLY A 324 6.78 -11.33 4.10
C GLY A 324 5.26 -11.20 4.02
N SER A 325 4.68 -10.07 4.41
CA SER A 325 3.28 -9.74 4.06
C SER A 325 3.15 -9.54 2.56
N SER A 326 2.03 -9.97 1.95
CA SER A 326 1.76 -9.74 0.53
C SER A 326 1.87 -8.25 0.20
N LEU A 327 2.64 -7.90 -0.83
CA LEU A 327 2.62 -6.54 -1.37
C LEU A 327 1.35 -6.36 -2.20
N SER A 328 0.84 -5.13 -2.28
CA SER A 328 -0.38 -4.78 -3.02
C SER A 328 -0.18 -3.66 -4.03
N GLY A 329 0.68 -2.68 -3.74
CA GLY A 329 1.02 -1.61 -4.68
C GLY A 329 2.52 -1.30 -4.71
N VAL A 330 3.01 -0.80 -5.84
CA VAL A 330 4.38 -0.33 -6.04
C VAL A 330 4.43 0.79 -7.06
N VAL A 331 5.27 1.81 -6.82
CA VAL A 331 5.47 2.94 -7.72
C VAL A 331 6.90 3.48 -7.61
N LEU A 332 7.45 3.95 -8.73
CA LEU A 332 8.69 4.73 -8.77
C LEU A 332 8.33 6.16 -9.18
N ALA A 333 8.74 7.15 -8.38
CA ALA A 333 8.63 8.56 -8.75
C ALA A 333 9.78 8.99 -9.67
N ASP A 334 10.91 8.29 -9.58
CA ASP A 334 12.07 8.41 -10.46
C ASP A 334 12.89 7.10 -10.45
N GLU A 335 14.07 7.07 -11.10
CA GLU A 335 14.93 5.88 -11.19
C GLU A 335 15.41 5.31 -9.83
N SER A 336 15.24 6.06 -8.74
CA SER A 336 15.77 5.79 -7.40
C SER A 336 14.75 5.90 -6.27
N THR A 337 13.80 6.82 -6.33
CA THR A 337 12.82 7.03 -5.27
C THR A 337 11.49 6.39 -5.63
N GLY A 338 10.94 5.62 -4.68
CA GLY A 338 9.66 4.94 -4.88
C GLY A 338 9.06 4.41 -3.58
N LEU A 339 7.86 3.85 -3.71
CA LEU A 339 7.09 3.31 -2.60
C LEU A 339 6.56 1.93 -2.94
N CYS A 340 6.33 1.12 -1.92
CA CYS A 340 5.44 -0.04 -2.00
C CYS A 340 4.61 -0.17 -0.71
N CYS A 341 3.44 -0.78 -0.80
CA CYS A 341 2.60 -1.09 0.35
C CYS A 341 2.28 -2.59 0.45
N ASP A 342 1.95 -3.03 1.66
CA ASP A 342 1.57 -4.41 1.96
C ASP A 342 0.16 -4.51 2.56
N THR A 343 -0.39 -5.72 2.53
CA THR A 343 -1.74 -6.02 3.05
C THR A 343 -1.81 -6.03 4.59
N ASN A 344 -0.74 -5.69 5.29
CA ASN A 344 -0.65 -5.63 6.76
C ASN A 344 -0.30 -4.21 7.22
N ASP A 345 -0.87 -3.24 6.51
CA ASP A 345 -0.80 -1.81 6.77
C ASP A 345 0.60 -1.22 6.55
N GLY A 346 1.56 -1.95 5.98
CA GLY A 346 2.92 -1.47 5.72
C GLY A 346 3.01 -0.58 4.48
N VAL A 347 3.79 0.49 4.57
CA VAL A 347 4.19 1.40 3.50
C VAL A 347 5.69 1.62 3.66
N PHE A 348 6.42 1.34 2.59
CA PHE A 348 7.86 1.30 2.57
C PHE A 348 8.37 2.21 1.46
N ARG A 349 9.40 3.00 1.76
CA ARG A 349 10.07 3.87 0.79
C ARG A 349 11.42 3.31 0.42
N THR A 350 11.77 3.41 -0.85
CA THR A 350 13.15 3.26 -1.32
C THR A 350 13.65 4.61 -1.83
N ASP A 351 14.92 4.89 -1.56
CA ASP A 351 15.66 6.06 -2.07
C ASP A 351 16.91 5.60 -2.88
N ASP A 352 16.99 4.31 -3.23
CA ASP A 352 18.10 3.68 -3.95
C ASP A 352 17.67 2.74 -5.10
N GLY A 353 16.42 2.91 -5.53
CA GLY A 353 15.78 2.21 -6.63
C GLY A 353 15.45 0.76 -6.27
N GLY A 354 15.03 0.50 -5.03
CA GLY A 354 14.60 -0.80 -4.52
C GLY A 354 15.72 -1.72 -4.06
N LYS A 355 16.92 -1.22 -3.74
CA LYS A 355 17.97 -2.04 -3.11
C LYS A 355 17.73 -2.17 -1.61
N SER A 356 17.16 -1.13 -1.00
CA SER A 356 16.73 -1.13 0.38
C SER A 356 15.41 -0.36 0.54
N PHE A 357 14.71 -0.66 1.63
CA PHE A 357 13.40 -0.11 1.94
C PHE A 357 13.31 0.27 3.42
N ASP A 358 12.84 1.49 3.68
CA ASP A 358 12.55 2.00 5.00
C ASP A 358 11.03 2.06 5.21
N ARG A 359 10.53 1.54 6.33
CA ARG A 359 9.10 1.64 6.66
C ARG A 359 8.77 3.08 7.09
N ILE A 360 7.79 3.69 6.43
CA ILE A 360 7.34 5.07 6.71
C ILE A 360 5.90 5.15 7.23
N GLY A 361 5.20 4.03 7.31
CA GLY A 361 3.80 3.94 7.71
C GLY A 361 3.22 2.64 7.19
N LEU A 362 1.91 2.48 7.13
CA LEU A 362 1.02 2.80 8.25
C LEU A 362 1.22 1.75 9.36
N GLY A 363 0.65 1.99 10.53
CA GLY A 363 0.66 1.05 11.65
C GLY A 363 -0.73 0.91 12.20
N GLY A 364 -1.55 0.07 11.57
CA GLY A 364 -2.94 -0.17 11.98
C GLY A 364 -3.97 0.67 11.21
N ALA A 365 -3.95 0.59 9.88
CA ALA A 365 -5.11 1.02 9.08
C ALA A 365 -6.32 0.11 9.41
N ASP A 366 -7.53 0.67 9.30
CA ASP A 366 -8.76 -0.09 9.52
C ASP A 366 -9.12 -0.98 8.31
N GLY A 367 -8.77 -0.52 7.10
CA GLY A 367 -8.87 -1.24 5.84
C GLY A 367 -7.54 -1.87 5.38
N THR A 368 -7.61 -2.68 4.33
CA THR A 368 -6.45 -3.27 3.65
C THR A 368 -5.92 -2.29 2.61
N LEU A 369 -4.60 -2.05 2.57
CA LEU A 369 -4.00 -1.18 1.55
C LEU A 369 -4.02 -1.88 0.19
N GLU A 370 -4.50 -1.19 -0.84
CA GLU A 370 -4.70 -1.74 -2.18
C GLU A 370 -3.68 -1.19 -3.18
N ASP A 371 -3.35 0.11 -3.11
CA ASP A 371 -2.44 0.74 -4.07
C ASP A 371 -1.77 1.99 -3.50
N VAL A 372 -0.68 2.45 -4.13
CA VAL A 372 0.16 3.57 -3.69
C VAL A 372 0.53 4.51 -4.85
N ALA A 373 0.44 5.81 -4.61
CA ALA A 373 0.95 6.83 -5.51
C ALA A 373 2.02 7.68 -4.80
N ALA A 374 3.06 8.02 -5.55
CA ALA A 374 4.17 8.87 -5.10
C ALA A 374 4.31 10.09 -6.00
N ASP A 375 4.98 11.11 -5.49
CA ASP A 375 5.52 12.22 -6.27
C ASP A 375 6.98 12.45 -5.83
N GLY A 376 7.78 13.11 -6.65
CA GLY A 376 9.21 13.37 -6.40
C GLY A 376 9.47 14.31 -5.21
N ASP A 377 8.43 14.86 -4.60
CA ASP A 377 8.50 15.74 -3.42
C ASP A 377 8.57 14.98 -2.07
N GLY A 378 8.47 13.65 -2.11
CA GLY A 378 8.48 12.79 -0.92
C GLY A 378 7.12 12.66 -0.21
N SER A 379 6.05 13.23 -0.78
CA SER A 379 4.68 12.96 -0.37
C SER A 379 4.21 11.59 -0.90
N ALA A 380 3.26 10.99 -0.19
CA ALA A 380 2.73 9.68 -0.53
C ALA A 380 1.20 9.65 -0.38
N LEU A 381 0.55 8.85 -1.21
CA LEU A 381 -0.86 8.54 -1.12
C LEU A 381 -1.03 7.03 -1.14
N VAL A 382 -1.90 6.49 -0.31
CA VAL A 382 -2.25 5.06 -0.32
C VAL A 382 -3.76 4.94 -0.23
N CYS A 383 -4.38 4.11 -1.07
CA CYS A 383 -5.81 3.82 -0.97
C CYS A 383 -6.05 2.47 -0.27
N ALA A 384 -7.20 2.34 0.37
CA ALA A 384 -7.62 1.14 1.08
C ALA A 384 -9.02 0.66 0.68
N ASP A 385 -9.25 -0.64 0.89
CA ASP A 385 -10.49 -1.37 0.58
C ASP A 385 -11.73 -0.90 1.37
N ASP A 386 -11.57 0.03 2.30
CA ASP A 386 -12.64 0.60 3.11
C ASP A 386 -13.10 1.98 2.61
N GLY A 387 -12.58 2.46 1.48
CA GLY A 387 -12.98 3.76 0.92
C GLY A 387 -12.11 4.94 1.38
N VAL A 388 -10.97 4.68 2.02
CA VAL A 388 -10.06 5.71 2.57
C VAL A 388 -8.82 5.87 1.73
N VAL A 389 -8.45 7.12 1.47
CA VAL A 389 -7.11 7.49 1.05
C VAL A 389 -6.34 8.04 2.24
N HIS A 390 -5.14 7.51 2.47
CA HIS A 390 -4.20 8.02 3.44
C HIS A 390 -3.17 8.90 2.73
N ARG A 391 -3.06 10.17 3.15
CA ARG A 391 -2.08 11.13 2.62
C ARG A 391 -0.93 11.35 3.60
N PHE A 392 0.29 11.25 3.10
CA PHE A 392 1.52 11.56 3.84
C PHE A 392 2.10 12.90 3.40
N ASP A 393 2.30 13.81 4.35
CA ASP A 393 2.89 15.14 4.12
C ASP A 393 4.41 15.19 4.35
N GLY A 394 5.07 14.03 4.46
CA GLY A 394 6.47 13.90 4.86
C GLY A 394 6.67 13.64 6.36
N THR A 395 5.64 13.87 7.18
CA THR A 395 5.69 13.65 8.63
C THR A 395 4.52 12.86 9.18
N THR A 396 3.32 13.11 8.66
CA THR A 396 2.06 12.63 9.24
C THR A 396 1.20 12.01 8.16
N TRP A 397 0.61 10.86 8.50
CA TRP A 397 -0.42 10.23 7.69
C TRP A 397 -1.81 10.74 8.11
N THR A 398 -2.56 11.29 7.17
CA THR A 398 -3.91 11.80 7.37
C THR A 398 -4.90 10.96 6.56
N PRO A 399 -5.87 10.27 7.19
CA PRO A 399 -6.92 9.54 6.48
C PRO A 399 -8.00 10.49 5.95
N GLU A 400 -8.51 10.20 4.77
CA GLU A 400 -9.58 10.93 4.10
C GLU A 400 -10.55 9.94 3.44
N ARG A 401 -11.83 9.96 3.84
CA ARG A 401 -12.86 9.12 3.21
C ARG A 401 -13.20 9.69 1.83
N VAL A 402 -13.02 8.90 0.79
CA VAL A 402 -13.33 9.28 -0.61
C VAL A 402 -14.69 8.69 -1.03
N GLY A 403 -14.96 7.45 -0.63
CA GLY A 403 -16.21 6.76 -0.94
C GLY A 403 -16.56 5.69 0.10
N GLU A 404 -17.68 5.01 -0.11
CA GLU A 404 -18.12 3.87 0.72
C GLU A 404 -17.70 2.52 0.14
N ALA A 405 -17.34 2.50 -1.15
CA ALA A 405 -16.89 1.31 -1.86
C ALA A 405 -15.40 1.06 -1.64
N ALA A 406 -14.97 -0.18 -1.83
CA ALA A 406 -13.56 -0.54 -1.84
C ALA A 406 -12.83 0.21 -2.94
N LEU A 407 -11.77 0.93 -2.58
CA LEU A 407 -10.87 1.56 -3.53
C LEU A 407 -9.95 0.49 -4.10
N THR A 408 -9.61 0.61 -5.37
CA THR A 408 -8.88 -0.42 -6.12
C THR A 408 -7.58 0.09 -6.72
N GLY A 409 -7.49 1.39 -6.99
CA GLY A 409 -6.28 2.02 -7.52
C GLY A 409 -6.23 3.50 -7.20
N ILE A 410 -5.02 4.04 -7.10
CA ILE A 410 -4.77 5.46 -6.88
C ILE A 410 -3.61 5.93 -7.73
N THR A 411 -3.77 7.08 -8.36
CA THR A 411 -2.74 7.68 -9.21
C THR A 411 -2.64 9.17 -8.96
N ARG A 412 -1.45 9.72 -9.19
CA ARG A 412 -1.17 11.15 -9.08
C ARG A 412 -0.30 11.59 -10.25
N SER A 413 -0.60 12.77 -10.78
CA SER A 413 0.23 13.46 -11.77
C SER A 413 0.20 14.95 -11.47
N GLY A 414 1.34 15.47 -10.99
CA GLY A 414 1.44 16.81 -10.43
C GLY A 414 0.39 17.05 -9.34
N ASP A 415 -0.47 18.05 -9.57
CA ASP A 415 -1.52 18.45 -8.64
C ASP A 415 -2.82 17.62 -8.78
N ARG A 416 -2.92 16.71 -9.75
CA ARG A 416 -4.12 15.88 -9.97
C ARG A 416 -3.98 14.52 -9.29
N ILE A 417 -5.03 14.11 -8.61
CA ILE A 417 -5.17 12.79 -7.98
C ILE A 417 -6.44 12.15 -8.53
N ALA A 418 -6.35 10.87 -8.91
CA ALA A 418 -7.52 10.07 -9.24
C ALA A 418 -7.52 8.75 -8.47
N VAL A 419 -8.71 8.30 -8.10
CA VAL A 419 -8.94 7.09 -7.33
C VAL A 419 -10.07 6.30 -7.98
N CYS A 420 -9.88 5.00 -8.17
CA CYS A 420 -10.91 4.11 -8.66
C CYS A 420 -11.48 3.24 -7.55
N SER A 421 -12.69 2.73 -7.76
CA SER A 421 -13.34 1.81 -6.84
C SER A 421 -13.99 0.62 -7.54
N ALA A 422 -14.15 -0.45 -6.77
CA ALA A 422 -14.78 -1.69 -7.21
C ALA A 422 -16.26 -1.55 -7.58
N ASP A 423 -16.91 -0.44 -7.22
CA ASP A 423 -18.29 -0.11 -7.64
C ASP A 423 -18.36 0.66 -8.97
N GLY A 424 -17.22 0.91 -9.62
CA GLY A 424 -17.16 1.55 -10.92
C GLY A 424 -17.03 3.06 -10.89
N SER A 425 -16.69 3.65 -9.74
CA SER A 425 -16.49 5.09 -9.61
C SER A 425 -15.05 5.50 -9.91
N VAL A 426 -14.88 6.66 -10.54
CA VAL A 426 -13.63 7.43 -10.55
C VAL A 426 -13.86 8.70 -9.75
N TYR A 427 -13.02 8.92 -8.75
CA TYR A 427 -12.95 10.16 -7.98
C TYR A 427 -11.73 10.93 -8.44
N GLU A 428 -11.88 12.18 -8.85
CA GLU A 428 -10.79 13.05 -9.27
C GLU A 428 -10.75 14.32 -8.45
N ARG A 429 -9.54 14.78 -8.10
CA ARG A 429 -9.33 16.04 -7.38
C ARG A 429 -8.04 16.72 -7.82
N THR A 430 -8.06 18.05 -7.90
CA THR A 430 -6.87 18.90 -8.00
C THR A 430 -6.40 19.34 -6.62
N ALA A 431 -5.11 19.61 -6.41
CA ALA A 431 -4.53 20.02 -5.12
C ALA A 431 -5.22 21.23 -4.47
N ASP A 432 -5.77 22.15 -5.28
CA ASP A 432 -6.49 23.33 -4.81
C ASP A 432 -7.95 23.07 -4.35
N SER A 433 -8.46 21.86 -4.59
CA SER A 433 -9.83 21.46 -4.23
C SER A 433 -9.83 20.57 -2.98
N THR A 434 -10.81 20.77 -2.11
CA THR A 434 -11.12 19.82 -1.03
C THR A 434 -12.11 18.75 -1.44
N ASP A 435 -12.85 18.99 -2.53
CA ASP A 435 -13.94 18.15 -2.99
C ASP A 435 -13.46 17.23 -4.12
N TRP A 436 -14.01 16.02 -4.15
CA TRP A 436 -13.80 15.04 -5.21
C TRP A 436 -14.91 15.14 -6.25
N ASP A 437 -14.52 15.32 -7.51
CA ASP A 437 -15.41 15.14 -8.65
C ASP A 437 -15.59 13.65 -8.91
N ARG A 438 -16.85 13.18 -8.99
CA ARG A 438 -17.17 11.76 -9.17
C ARG A 438 -17.75 11.49 -10.55
N PHE A 439 -17.24 10.46 -11.20
CA PHE A 439 -17.84 9.82 -12.36
C PHE A 439 -18.15 8.35 -12.02
N GLU A 440 -19.25 7.81 -12.54
CA GLU A 440 -19.70 6.44 -12.26
C GLU A 440 -19.89 5.66 -13.55
N THR A 441 -19.61 4.36 -13.48
CA THR A 441 -19.89 3.37 -14.52
C THR A 441 -20.72 2.23 -13.96
N ASP A 442 -21.20 1.34 -14.84
CA ASP A 442 -22.02 0.19 -14.45
C ASP A 442 -21.19 -1.04 -13.99
N VAL A 443 -19.86 -0.96 -14.04
CA VAL A 443 -18.93 -2.09 -13.80
C VAL A 443 -17.73 -1.63 -12.97
N GLY A 444 -17.11 -2.54 -12.21
CA GLY A 444 -15.98 -2.19 -11.35
C GLY A 444 -14.80 -1.64 -12.13
N LEU A 445 -14.11 -0.65 -11.55
CA LEU A 445 -12.84 -0.14 -12.06
C LEU A 445 -11.70 -0.64 -11.16
N LEU A 446 -10.57 -0.98 -11.76
CA LEU A 446 -9.42 -1.60 -11.09
C LEU A 446 -8.20 -0.69 -11.03
N ALA A 447 -7.98 0.12 -12.07
CA ALA A 447 -6.82 1.01 -12.13
C ALA A 447 -7.14 2.29 -12.90
N ALA A 448 -6.38 3.35 -12.62
CA ALA A 448 -6.39 4.59 -13.38
C ALA A 448 -4.97 5.13 -13.58
N SER A 449 -4.80 5.87 -14.68
CA SER A 449 -3.56 6.60 -14.97
C SER A 449 -3.87 7.99 -15.51
N LEU A 450 -3.09 8.96 -15.04
CA LEU A 450 -3.20 10.37 -15.37
C LEU A 450 -2.04 10.81 -16.26
N GLY A 451 -2.34 11.11 -17.52
CA GLY A 451 -1.46 11.86 -18.41
C GLY A 451 -1.74 13.38 -18.36
N PRO A 452 -0.91 14.17 -19.07
CA PRO A 452 -1.04 15.63 -19.12
C PRO A 452 -2.37 16.08 -19.74
N ASP A 453 -2.76 15.45 -20.86
CA ASP A 453 -3.95 15.81 -21.64
C ASP A 453 -5.05 14.74 -21.56
N ARG A 454 -4.68 13.49 -21.31
CA ARG A 454 -5.60 12.34 -21.24
C ARG A 454 -5.55 11.65 -19.89
N SER A 455 -6.66 11.09 -19.47
CA SER A 455 -6.69 10.19 -18.30
C SER A 455 -7.53 8.98 -18.63
N VAL A 456 -7.11 7.82 -18.15
CA VAL A 456 -7.75 6.53 -18.45
C VAL A 456 -7.99 5.78 -17.16
N ALA A 457 -9.16 5.16 -17.03
CA ALA A 457 -9.39 4.13 -16.03
C ALA A 457 -9.94 2.87 -16.71
N VAL A 458 -9.58 1.71 -16.16
CA VAL A 458 -9.92 0.40 -16.73
C VAL A 458 -10.47 -0.53 -15.64
N GLY A 459 -11.15 -1.60 -16.06
CA GLY A 459 -11.65 -2.57 -15.10
C GLY A 459 -12.42 -3.72 -15.73
N ASP A 460 -13.50 -4.11 -15.06
CA ASP A 460 -14.25 -5.32 -15.35
C ASP A 460 -14.90 -5.30 -16.73
N ALA A 461 -15.04 -6.48 -17.33
CA ALA A 461 -15.72 -6.69 -18.61
C ALA A 461 -15.21 -5.76 -19.74
N GLY A 462 -13.90 -5.53 -19.76
CA GLY A 462 -13.24 -4.65 -20.73
C GLY A 462 -13.61 -3.18 -20.57
N ALA A 463 -13.95 -2.72 -19.36
CA ALA A 463 -14.23 -1.31 -19.12
C ALA A 463 -13.03 -0.45 -19.47
N ILE A 464 -13.26 0.58 -20.28
CA ILE A 464 -12.32 1.66 -20.54
C ILE A 464 -13.10 2.97 -20.47
N VAL A 465 -12.65 3.87 -19.61
CA VAL A 465 -13.18 5.24 -19.51
C VAL A 465 -12.05 6.23 -19.70
N GLU A 466 -12.32 7.29 -20.43
CA GLU A 466 -11.36 8.33 -20.76
C GLU A 466 -11.86 9.71 -20.39
N ARG A 467 -10.93 10.57 -20.00
CA ARG A 467 -11.12 12.01 -19.87
C ARG A 467 -10.22 12.69 -20.89
N ASN A 468 -10.84 13.49 -21.76
CA ASN A 468 -10.21 14.25 -22.85
C ASN A 468 -10.59 15.72 -22.77
#